data_AF-A0A0B0IK71-F1
#
_entry.id   AF-A0A0B0IK71-F1
#
_cell.length_a   1.000
_cell.length_b   1.000
_cell.length_c   1.000
_cell.angle_alpha   90.00
_cell.angle_beta   90.00
_cell.angle_gamma   90.00
#
_symmetry.space_group_name_H-M   'P 1'
#
loop_
_entity.id
_entity.type
_entity.pdbx_description
1 polymer ?
#
loop_
_entity_poly.entity_id
_entity_poly.type
_entity_poly.pdbx_seq_one_letter_code
_entity_poly.pdbx_strand_id
1 'polypeptide(L)'
;MDVLLRQLYQDRASEEETLAILLVEKEFLPLSVTDGFDVVIVLINHNQNISWEVKHYTLGEKRVSLHSLSQAMMHQTLIVGNHRRLVDWLINGKIVFDRNEFLSNVKERIDSFPPGDRTKKMTIQFTKMLRRFEEGKLLFYNGHHFDAFSNMMHSLHHLARLSVINHGFYPEVTVWEQVKKIEPQTYKLYQELLKSEESLEKRIELLILATELAIHSKTELGSQHFLSLLISRSEELLSVAELMSLPEVEDYSVDLELLLRHLVEKELIESARVATKVEGIEKVFYRLKKN
;
A
#
# COMPACT_ATOMS: atom_id res chain seq x y z
N MET A 1 8.20 39.18 -2.19
CA MET A 1 7.35 38.06 -2.61
C MET A 1 7.83 36.75 -1.98
N ASP A 2 9.10 36.37 -2.15
CA ASP A 2 9.72 35.26 -1.38
C ASP A 2 9.65 35.44 0.13
N VAL A 3 9.68 36.68 0.62
CA VAL A 3 9.53 37.00 2.04
C VAL A 3 8.16 36.57 2.59
N LEU A 4 7.08 36.76 1.82
CA LEU A 4 5.73 36.37 2.26
C LEU A 4 5.54 34.85 2.24
N LEU A 5 6.11 34.18 1.23
CA LEU A 5 6.11 32.71 1.20
C LEU A 5 6.89 32.14 2.39
N ARG A 6 8.04 32.75 2.72
CA ARG A 6 8.86 32.37 3.88
C ARG A 6 8.09 32.48 5.19
N GLN A 7 7.26 33.50 5.36
CA GLN A 7 6.42 33.67 6.56
C GLN A 7 5.45 32.50 6.80
N LEU A 8 5.05 31.74 5.77
CA LEU A 8 4.15 30.59 5.95
C LEU A 8 4.81 29.41 6.69
N TYR A 9 6.14 29.33 6.71
CA TYR A 9 6.86 28.20 7.29
C TYR A 9 7.99 28.59 8.26
N GLN A 10 8.40 29.86 8.31
CA GLN A 10 9.52 30.30 9.13
C GLN A 10 9.28 30.12 10.63
N ASP A 11 8.08 30.47 11.11
CA ASP A 11 7.73 30.28 12.52
C ASP A 11 7.71 28.78 12.88
N ARG A 12 7.32 27.93 11.92
CA ARG A 12 7.29 26.48 12.08
C ARG A 12 8.68 25.85 12.17
N ALA A 13 9.66 26.38 11.45
CA ALA A 13 11.04 25.90 11.52
C ALA A 13 11.64 26.04 12.93
N SER A 14 11.10 26.95 13.74
CA SER A 14 11.54 27.20 15.11
C SER A 14 10.83 26.32 16.15
N GLU A 15 9.74 25.63 15.77
CA GLU A 15 9.04 24.70 16.66
C GLU A 15 9.93 23.47 16.95
N GLU A 16 9.99 23.02 18.20
CA GLU A 16 10.84 21.88 18.60
C GLU A 16 10.46 20.57 17.90
N GLU A 17 9.18 20.41 17.60
CA GLU A 17 8.62 19.21 16.96
C GLU A 17 8.86 19.14 15.44
N THR A 18 9.31 20.23 14.81
CA THR A 18 9.53 20.27 13.36
C THR A 18 10.82 19.54 13.00
N LEU A 19 10.69 18.50 12.17
CA LEU A 19 11.81 17.72 11.65
C LEU A 19 12.30 18.29 10.33
N ALA A 20 11.40 18.58 9.40
CA ALA A 20 11.79 19.03 8.08
C ALA A 20 10.72 19.88 7.39
N ILE A 21 11.18 20.77 6.52
CA ILE A 21 10.32 21.58 5.64
C ILE A 21 10.91 21.57 4.23
N LEU A 22 10.08 21.20 3.26
CA LEU A 22 10.38 21.14 1.83
C LEU A 22 9.50 22.13 1.06
N LEU A 23 10.07 22.74 0.03
CA LEU A 23 9.35 23.52 -0.98
C LEU A 23 9.41 22.81 -2.32
N VAL A 24 8.26 22.69 -2.97
CA VAL A 24 8.13 22.14 -4.32
C VAL A 24 7.47 23.20 -5.19
N GLU A 25 8.20 23.69 -6.18
CA GLU A 25 7.71 24.72 -7.10
C GLU A 25 7.32 24.09 -8.43
N LYS A 26 6.21 24.56 -9.02
CA LYS A 26 5.68 24.02 -10.29
C LYS A 26 6.68 24.06 -11.45
N GLU A 27 7.65 24.97 -11.41
CA GLU A 27 8.60 25.22 -12.51
C GLU A 27 9.58 24.05 -12.71
N PHE A 28 9.67 23.14 -11.73
CA PHE A 28 10.64 22.05 -11.74
C PHE A 28 10.00 20.65 -11.78
N LEU A 29 8.66 20.52 -11.76
CA LEU A 29 7.96 19.22 -11.75
C LEU A 29 6.67 19.24 -12.59
N PRO A 30 6.18 18.09 -13.06
CA PRO A 30 4.88 18.00 -13.75
C PRO A 30 3.74 18.58 -12.89
N LEU A 31 2.75 19.21 -13.52
CA LEU A 31 1.55 19.78 -12.87
C LEU A 31 0.82 18.80 -11.94
N SER A 32 0.87 17.50 -12.24
CA SER A 32 0.28 16.43 -11.43
C SER A 32 0.95 16.22 -10.08
N VAL A 33 2.16 16.75 -9.88
CA VAL A 33 2.89 16.68 -8.61
C VAL A 33 2.42 17.76 -7.65
N THR A 34 2.01 18.92 -8.16
CA THR A 34 1.55 20.05 -7.34
C THR A 34 0.03 20.25 -7.35
N ASP A 35 -0.74 19.40 -8.04
CA ASP A 35 -2.19 19.59 -8.30
C ASP A 35 -2.52 20.99 -8.86
N GLY A 36 -1.61 21.55 -9.65
CA GLY A 36 -1.74 22.90 -10.20
C GLY A 36 -1.44 24.03 -9.22
N PHE A 37 -1.06 23.77 -7.96
CA PHE A 37 -0.52 24.81 -7.08
C PHE A 37 0.84 25.28 -7.59
N ASP A 38 1.12 26.57 -7.40
CA ASP A 38 2.40 27.16 -7.80
C ASP A 38 3.53 26.72 -6.87
N VAL A 39 3.20 26.54 -5.59
CA VAL A 39 4.12 26.06 -4.56
C VAL A 39 3.41 25.05 -3.65
N VAL A 40 4.07 23.94 -3.35
CA VAL A 40 3.69 23.01 -2.28
C VAL A 40 4.73 23.10 -1.16
N ILE A 41 4.27 23.32 0.06
CA ILE A 41 5.08 23.30 1.27
C ILE A 41 4.77 21.98 1.98
N VAL A 42 5.79 21.17 2.27
CA VAL A 42 5.63 19.94 3.05
C VAL A 42 6.37 20.10 4.37
N LEU A 43 5.64 19.98 5.46
CA LEU A 43 6.14 20.13 6.82
C LEU A 43 5.97 18.81 7.56
N ILE A 44 7.07 18.28 8.08
CA ILE A 44 7.13 16.98 8.73
C ILE A 44 7.49 17.19 10.20
N ASN A 45 6.65 16.68 11.09
CA ASN A 45 6.81 16.82 12.54
C ASN A 45 7.01 15.46 13.24
N HIS A 46 7.65 15.46 14.41
CA HIS A 46 7.78 14.26 15.24
C HIS A 46 6.51 13.97 16.08
N ASN A 47 5.66 14.98 16.31
CA ASN A 47 4.41 14.83 17.05
C ASN A 47 3.44 13.84 16.37
N GLN A 48 3.21 12.69 17.01
CA GLN A 48 2.38 11.60 16.48
C GLN A 48 0.88 11.95 16.41
N ASN A 49 0.42 12.97 17.14
CA ASN A 49 -0.98 13.40 17.10
C ASN A 49 -1.34 14.17 15.82
N ILE A 50 -0.34 14.55 15.02
CA ILE A 50 -0.55 15.27 13.77
C ILE A 50 -0.92 14.27 12.67
N SER A 51 -2.20 14.27 12.31
CA SER A 51 -2.70 13.66 11.08
C SER A 51 -2.27 14.49 9.86
N TRP A 52 -2.58 14.01 8.64
CA TRP A 52 -2.29 14.79 7.44
C TRP A 52 -3.24 15.99 7.32
N GLU A 53 -2.74 17.18 7.65
CA GLU A 53 -3.45 18.45 7.51
C GLU A 53 -3.04 19.19 6.24
N VAL A 54 -4.00 19.85 5.59
CA VAL A 54 -3.77 20.64 4.39
C VAL A 54 -4.36 22.03 4.55
N LYS A 55 -3.59 23.06 4.20
CA LYS A 55 -4.02 24.46 4.19
C LYS A 55 -3.67 25.10 2.86
N HIS A 56 -4.61 25.82 2.27
CA HIS A 56 -4.39 26.54 1.02
C HIS A 56 -4.26 28.04 1.28
N TYR A 57 -3.32 28.67 0.59
CA TYR A 57 -3.06 30.10 0.66
C TYR A 57 -2.99 30.68 -0.75
N THR A 58 -3.24 31.99 -0.84
CA THR A 58 -3.00 32.79 -2.04
C THR A 58 -2.09 33.94 -1.67
N LEU A 59 -0.98 34.07 -2.38
CA LEU A 59 0.02 35.13 -2.20
C LEU A 59 0.14 35.90 -3.51
N GLY A 60 -0.65 36.97 -3.64
CA GLY A 60 -0.81 37.66 -4.93
C GLY A 60 -1.45 36.72 -5.95
N GLU A 61 -0.73 36.39 -7.03
CA GLU A 61 -1.19 35.46 -8.06
C GLU A 61 -0.76 34.00 -7.81
N LYS A 62 0.14 33.75 -6.84
CA LYS A 62 0.60 32.39 -6.53
C LYS A 62 -0.35 31.68 -5.58
N ARG A 63 -0.73 30.45 -5.93
CA ARG A 63 -1.45 29.50 -5.07
C ARG A 63 -0.46 28.61 -4.35
N VAL A 64 -0.62 28.47 -3.03
CA VAL A 64 0.25 27.66 -2.18
C VAL A 64 -0.58 26.60 -1.47
N SER A 65 -0.10 25.36 -1.48
CA SER A 65 -0.64 24.28 -0.64
C SER A 65 0.37 23.91 0.44
N LEU A 66 -0.01 24.00 1.71
CA LEU A 66 0.80 23.60 2.85
C LEU A 66 0.25 22.28 3.40
N HIS A 67 1.08 21.25 3.37
CA HIS A 67 0.81 19.93 3.93
C HIS A 67 1.63 19.75 5.20
N SER A 68 0.95 19.49 6.32
CA SER A 68 1.59 19.12 7.59
C SER A 68 1.27 17.67 7.91
N LEU A 69 2.28 16.89 8.26
CA LEU A 69 2.12 15.48 8.62
C LEU A 69 3.14 15.05 9.66
N SER A 70 2.80 14.05 10.47
CA SER A 70 3.77 13.41 11.35
C SER A 70 4.74 12.51 10.57
N GLN A 71 5.92 12.26 11.15
CA GLN A 71 6.89 11.28 10.63
C GLN A 71 6.25 9.89 10.48
N ALA A 72 5.42 9.48 11.44
CA ALA A 72 4.72 8.20 11.38
C ALA A 72 3.78 8.13 10.17
N MET A 73 2.96 9.17 9.96
CA MET A 73 2.06 9.28 8.81
C MET A 73 2.81 9.29 7.47
N MET A 74 3.96 9.99 7.42
CA MET A 74 4.83 9.98 6.24
C MET A 74 5.32 8.56 5.91
N HIS A 75 5.88 7.85 6.89
CA HIS A 75 6.37 6.48 6.69
C HIS A 75 5.24 5.52 6.30
N GLN A 76 4.09 5.60 6.97
CA GLN A 76 2.91 4.81 6.60
C GLN A 76 2.47 5.08 5.16
N THR A 77 2.41 6.36 4.77
CA THR A 77 2.04 6.77 3.41
C THR A 77 2.99 6.19 2.35
N LEU A 78 4.30 6.20 2.63
CA LEU A 78 5.32 5.62 1.74
C LEU A 78 5.15 4.10 1.58
N ILE A 79 4.83 3.40 2.66
CA ILE A 79 4.57 1.95 2.64
C ILE A 79 3.29 1.65 1.85
N VAL A 80 2.16 2.28 2.18
CA VAL A 80 0.88 2.05 1.52
C VAL A 80 0.93 2.43 0.04
N GLY A 81 1.67 3.49 -0.30
CA GLY A 81 1.89 3.94 -1.67
C GLY A 81 0.65 4.56 -2.34
N ASN A 82 -0.31 5.07 -1.55
CA ASN A 82 -1.51 5.75 -2.04
C ASN A 82 -1.27 7.24 -2.38
N HIS A 83 -0.13 7.81 -1.99
CA HIS A 83 0.24 9.21 -2.25
C HIS A 83 1.60 9.30 -2.95
N ARG A 84 1.62 9.02 -4.26
CA ARG A 84 2.85 9.07 -5.07
C ARG A 84 3.55 10.43 -5.05
N ARG A 85 2.77 11.51 -5.00
CA ARG A 85 3.28 12.89 -4.92
C ARG A 85 4.20 13.11 -3.72
N LEU A 86 3.93 12.45 -2.59
CA LEU A 86 4.79 12.56 -1.41
C LEU A 86 6.22 12.07 -1.72
N VAL A 87 6.36 11.00 -2.50
CA VAL A 87 7.69 10.50 -2.94
C VAL A 87 8.39 11.57 -3.77
N ASP A 88 7.70 12.13 -4.77
CA ASP A 88 8.25 13.19 -5.60
C ASP A 88 8.65 14.43 -4.79
N TRP A 89 7.86 14.82 -3.79
CA TRP A 89 8.15 15.95 -2.91
C TRP A 89 9.36 15.69 -2.02
N LEU A 90 9.51 14.47 -1.47
CA LEU A 90 10.63 14.10 -0.61
C LEU A 90 11.94 14.02 -1.41
N ILE A 91 11.90 13.53 -2.65
CA ILE A 91 13.08 13.37 -3.49
C ILE A 91 13.50 14.70 -4.10
N ASN A 92 12.56 15.39 -4.76
CA ASN A 92 12.83 16.54 -5.62
C ASN A 92 12.59 17.89 -4.94
N GLY A 93 11.97 17.91 -3.75
CA GLY A 93 11.69 19.14 -3.03
C GLY A 93 12.97 19.85 -2.58
N LYS A 94 12.95 21.18 -2.68
CA LYS A 94 13.98 22.05 -2.13
C LYS A 94 13.87 22.05 -0.61
N ILE A 95 14.92 21.57 0.06
CA ILE A 95 15.01 21.58 1.52
C ILE A 95 15.19 23.02 2.00
N VAL A 96 14.28 23.50 2.85
CA VAL A 96 14.40 24.82 3.49
C VAL A 96 14.64 24.73 4.99
N PHE A 97 14.36 23.58 5.59
CA PHE A 97 14.71 23.24 6.96
C PHE A 97 14.85 21.71 7.09
N ASP A 98 15.89 21.25 7.79
CA ASP A 98 16.13 19.82 8.05
C ASP A 98 16.89 19.65 9.37
N ARG A 99 16.20 19.09 10.37
CA ARG A 99 16.74 18.88 11.70
C ARG A 99 17.51 17.56 11.71
N ASN A 100 18.78 17.62 12.11
CA ASN A 100 19.65 16.44 12.25
C ASN A 100 19.71 15.56 10.97
N GLU A 101 19.66 16.19 9.79
CA GLU A 101 19.70 15.50 8.49
C GLU A 101 18.62 14.41 8.35
N PHE A 102 17.44 14.64 8.93
CA PHE A 102 16.31 13.73 8.89
C PHE A 102 15.95 13.32 7.45
N LEU A 103 15.93 14.27 6.51
CA LEU A 103 15.57 13.98 5.12
C LEU A 103 16.60 13.12 4.39
N SER A 104 17.88 13.18 4.76
CA SER A 104 18.91 12.30 4.20
C SER A 104 18.58 10.83 4.49
N ASN A 105 18.21 10.52 5.73
CA ASN A 105 17.79 9.18 6.14
C ASN A 105 16.50 8.73 5.43
N VAL A 106 15.57 9.66 5.17
CA VAL A 106 14.34 9.36 4.43
C VAL A 106 14.66 9.02 2.97
N LYS A 107 15.53 9.78 2.32
CA LYS A 107 15.97 9.51 0.93
C LYS A 107 16.68 8.16 0.83
N GLU A 108 17.60 7.87 1.75
CA GLU A 108 18.29 6.57 1.79
C GLU A 108 17.30 5.41 1.97
N ARG A 109 16.28 5.57 2.82
CA ARG A 109 15.24 4.55 2.99
C ARG A 109 14.41 4.35 1.71
N ILE A 110 14.07 5.43 1.01
CA ILE A 110 13.37 5.37 -0.28
C ILE A 110 14.24 4.66 -1.33
N ASP A 111 15.53 4.98 -1.40
CA ASP A 111 16.43 4.38 -2.39
C ASP A 111 16.73 2.90 -2.10
N SER A 112 16.89 2.54 -0.82
CA SER A 112 17.25 1.19 -0.39
C SER A 112 16.09 0.19 -0.37
N PHE A 113 14.84 0.67 -0.35
CA PHE A 113 13.61 -0.12 -0.20
C PHE A 113 13.75 -1.29 0.81
N PRO A 114 13.82 -1.01 2.12
CA PRO A 114 14.24 -1.99 3.10
C PRO A 114 13.33 -3.23 3.14
N PRO A 115 13.86 -4.42 3.50
CA PRO A 115 13.09 -5.66 3.50
C PRO A 115 11.76 -5.60 4.26
N GLY A 116 11.72 -4.96 5.44
CA GLY A 116 10.48 -4.85 6.22
C GLY A 116 9.38 -4.06 5.51
N ASP A 117 9.74 -2.96 4.83
CA ASP A 117 8.78 -2.17 4.05
C ASP A 117 8.31 -2.97 2.83
N ARG A 118 9.21 -3.73 2.20
CA ARG A 118 8.89 -4.63 1.08
C ARG A 118 7.88 -5.68 1.50
N THR A 119 8.12 -6.42 2.58
CA THR A 119 7.21 -7.50 3.02
C THR A 119 5.84 -6.96 3.39
N LYS A 120 5.77 -5.85 4.14
CA LYS A 120 4.49 -5.22 4.48
C LYS A 120 3.72 -4.77 3.24
N LYS A 121 4.41 -4.12 2.29
CA LYS A 121 3.80 -3.67 1.03
C LYS A 121 3.35 -4.83 0.14
N MET A 122 4.10 -5.94 0.10
CA MET A 122 3.67 -7.16 -0.58
C MET A 122 2.38 -7.70 0.03
N THR A 123 2.27 -7.76 1.35
CA THR A 123 1.04 -8.19 2.04
C THR A 123 -0.14 -7.27 1.73
N ILE A 124 0.05 -5.95 1.70
CA ILE A 124 -1.00 -5.02 1.29
C ILE A 124 -1.45 -5.27 -0.16
N GLN A 125 -0.52 -5.54 -1.10
CA GLN A 125 -0.92 -5.85 -2.48
C GLN A 125 -1.58 -7.23 -2.59
N PHE A 126 -1.10 -8.21 -1.83
CA PHE A 126 -1.65 -9.57 -1.85
C PHE A 126 -3.10 -9.61 -1.35
N THR A 127 -3.41 -8.94 -0.24
CA THR A 127 -4.78 -8.87 0.28
C THR A 127 -5.73 -8.16 -0.68
N LYS A 128 -5.30 -7.05 -1.29
CA LYS A 128 -6.07 -6.36 -2.34
C LYS A 128 -6.28 -7.21 -3.58
N MET A 129 -5.26 -7.95 -4.01
CA MET A 129 -5.37 -8.91 -5.12
C MET A 129 -6.42 -9.98 -4.81
N LEU A 130 -6.35 -10.58 -3.61
CA LEU A 130 -7.25 -11.63 -3.15
C LEU A 130 -8.70 -11.12 -3.07
N ARG A 131 -8.92 -9.93 -2.51
CA ARG A 131 -10.24 -9.29 -2.46
C ARG A 131 -10.86 -9.14 -3.85
N ARG A 132 -10.11 -8.53 -4.77
CA ARG A 132 -10.57 -8.28 -6.15
C ARG A 132 -10.81 -9.57 -6.93
N PHE A 133 -10.01 -10.60 -6.68
CA PHE A 133 -10.20 -11.91 -7.28
C PHE A 133 -11.50 -12.57 -6.82
N GLU A 134 -11.76 -12.61 -5.51
CA GLU A 134 -12.98 -13.22 -4.96
C GLU A 134 -14.25 -12.47 -5.39
N GLU A 135 -14.21 -11.13 -5.37
CA GLU A 135 -15.31 -10.30 -5.89
C GLU A 135 -15.55 -10.54 -7.39
N GLY A 136 -14.46 -10.62 -8.18
CA GLY A 136 -14.52 -10.90 -9.61
C GLY A 136 -15.12 -12.27 -9.93
N LYS A 137 -14.69 -13.31 -9.21
CA LYS A 137 -15.25 -14.67 -9.31
C LYS A 137 -16.74 -14.68 -9.01
N LEU A 138 -17.16 -14.08 -7.89
CA LEU A 138 -18.57 -14.04 -7.51
C LEU A 138 -19.43 -13.34 -8.56
N LEU A 139 -18.99 -12.18 -9.07
CA LEU A 139 -19.69 -11.43 -10.10
C LEU A 139 -19.78 -12.22 -11.41
N PHE A 140 -18.72 -12.92 -11.78
CA PHE A 140 -18.70 -13.76 -12.98
C PHE A 140 -19.75 -14.86 -12.92
N TYR A 141 -19.80 -15.62 -11.82
CA TYR A 141 -20.77 -16.71 -11.63
C TYR A 141 -22.22 -16.22 -11.53
N ASN A 142 -22.43 -14.95 -11.19
CA ASN A 142 -23.74 -14.31 -11.18
C ASN A 142 -24.11 -13.64 -12.53
N GLY A 143 -23.28 -13.79 -13.57
CA GLY A 143 -23.53 -13.24 -14.91
C GLY A 143 -23.19 -11.76 -15.09
N HIS A 144 -22.58 -11.11 -14.08
CA HIS A 144 -22.17 -9.71 -14.13
C HIS A 144 -20.79 -9.55 -14.78
N HIS A 145 -20.67 -9.91 -16.05
CA HIS A 145 -19.37 -10.07 -16.71
C HIS A 145 -18.54 -8.77 -16.83
N PHE A 146 -19.17 -7.60 -16.99
CA PHE A 146 -18.43 -6.33 -17.06
C PHE A 146 -17.79 -5.96 -15.72
N ASP A 147 -18.53 -6.12 -14.62
CA ASP A 147 -18.04 -5.86 -13.26
C ASP A 147 -17.00 -6.91 -12.83
N ALA A 148 -17.20 -8.16 -13.25
CA ALA A 148 -16.22 -9.23 -13.07
C ALA A 148 -14.91 -8.89 -13.79
N PHE A 149 -14.96 -8.46 -15.05
CA PHE A 149 -13.78 -8.05 -15.81
C PHE A 149 -13.01 -6.93 -15.10
N SER A 150 -13.70 -5.89 -14.63
CA SER A 150 -13.08 -4.78 -13.88
C SER A 150 -12.36 -5.27 -12.62
N ASN A 151 -13.00 -6.14 -11.84
CA ASN A 151 -12.39 -6.71 -10.64
C ASN A 151 -11.18 -7.59 -10.95
N MET A 152 -11.26 -8.44 -11.97
CA MET A 152 -10.14 -9.28 -12.38
C MET A 152 -8.95 -8.45 -12.90
N MET A 153 -9.23 -7.36 -13.63
CA MET A 153 -8.20 -6.40 -14.05
C MET A 153 -7.49 -5.74 -12.85
N HIS A 154 -8.23 -5.37 -11.82
CA HIS A 154 -7.64 -4.85 -10.58
C HIS A 154 -6.80 -5.92 -9.87
N SER A 155 -7.27 -7.18 -9.81
CA SER A 155 -6.52 -8.28 -9.22
C SER A 155 -5.17 -8.49 -9.94
N LEU A 156 -5.18 -8.55 -11.27
CA LEU A 156 -3.95 -8.59 -12.08
C LEU A 156 -3.02 -7.40 -11.84
N HIS A 157 -3.58 -6.20 -11.68
CA HIS A 157 -2.76 -5.02 -11.41
C HIS A 157 -2.10 -5.09 -10.02
N HIS A 158 -2.76 -5.67 -9.02
CA HIS A 158 -2.15 -5.93 -7.72
C HIS A 158 -1.09 -7.03 -7.80
N LEU A 159 -1.32 -8.09 -8.58
CA LEU A 159 -0.31 -9.11 -8.89
C LEU A 159 0.94 -8.48 -9.52
N ALA A 160 0.77 -7.64 -10.52
CA ALA A 160 1.86 -6.90 -11.17
C ALA A 160 2.68 -6.08 -10.17
N ARG A 161 2.02 -5.32 -9.29
CA ARG A 161 2.69 -4.54 -8.24
C ARG A 161 3.43 -5.43 -7.25
N LEU A 162 2.82 -6.54 -6.84
CA LEU A 162 3.44 -7.52 -5.94
C LEU A 162 4.72 -8.09 -6.56
N SER A 163 4.69 -8.45 -7.85
CA SER A 163 5.87 -8.94 -8.58
C SER A 163 6.99 -7.90 -8.63
N VAL A 164 6.68 -6.63 -8.88
CA VAL A 164 7.68 -5.55 -8.88
C VAL A 164 8.32 -5.36 -7.50
N ILE A 165 7.51 -5.35 -6.43
CA ILE A 165 8.01 -5.21 -5.05
C ILE A 165 8.90 -6.38 -4.66
N ASN A 166 8.51 -7.60 -5.04
CA ASN A 166 9.29 -8.81 -4.74
C ASN A 166 10.70 -8.75 -5.35
N HIS A 167 10.84 -8.12 -6.52
CA HIS A 167 12.14 -7.91 -7.18
C HIS A 167 12.93 -6.71 -6.63
N GLY A 168 12.44 -6.07 -5.56
CA GLY A 168 13.13 -4.95 -4.89
C GLY A 168 12.87 -3.58 -5.50
N PHE A 169 11.88 -3.46 -6.39
CA PHE A 169 11.56 -2.19 -7.05
C PHE A 169 10.25 -1.60 -6.56
N TYR A 170 10.13 -0.27 -6.57
CA TYR A 170 8.85 0.40 -6.35
C TYR A 170 7.95 0.28 -7.60
N PRO A 171 6.67 -0.07 -7.46
CA PRO A 171 5.76 -0.10 -8.60
C PRO A 171 5.47 1.30 -9.14
N GLU A 172 5.79 1.51 -10.41
CA GLU A 172 5.62 2.77 -11.14
C GLU A 172 4.18 2.94 -11.67
N VAL A 173 3.91 4.08 -12.32
CA VAL A 173 2.66 4.31 -13.06
C VAL A 173 2.53 3.28 -14.19
N THR A 174 3.61 3.06 -14.92
CA THR A 174 3.72 2.10 -16.03
C THR A 174 4.16 0.72 -15.54
N VAL A 175 3.52 0.21 -14.49
CA VAL A 175 3.89 -1.07 -13.82
C VAL A 175 4.05 -2.23 -14.80
N TRP A 176 3.26 -2.29 -15.87
CA TRP A 176 3.34 -3.35 -16.87
C TRP A 176 4.64 -3.34 -17.69
N GLU A 177 5.28 -2.18 -17.87
CA GLU A 177 6.61 -2.11 -18.50
C GLU A 177 7.70 -2.65 -17.58
N GLN A 178 7.53 -2.50 -16.26
CA GLN A 178 8.40 -3.14 -15.27
C GLN A 178 8.17 -4.67 -15.30
N VAL A 179 6.91 -5.12 -15.19
CA VAL A 179 6.54 -6.55 -15.20
C VAL A 179 7.02 -7.26 -16.46
N LYS A 180 6.90 -6.63 -17.64
CA LYS A 180 7.38 -7.19 -18.90
C LYS A 180 8.86 -7.59 -18.86
N LYS A 181 9.68 -6.89 -18.08
CA LYS A 181 11.12 -7.17 -17.92
C LYS A 181 11.40 -8.20 -16.83
N ILE A 182 10.69 -8.11 -15.69
CA ILE A 182 10.98 -8.94 -14.50
C ILE A 182 10.22 -10.27 -14.47
N GLU A 183 8.95 -10.28 -14.90
CA GLU A 183 8.08 -11.46 -14.92
C GLU A 183 7.25 -11.50 -16.22
N PRO A 184 7.87 -11.86 -17.37
CA PRO A 184 7.21 -11.88 -18.67
C PRO A 184 5.96 -12.77 -18.72
N GLN A 185 5.90 -13.81 -17.89
CA GLN A 185 4.75 -14.72 -17.79
C GLN A 185 3.51 -14.00 -17.25
N THR A 186 3.66 -13.21 -16.19
CA THR A 186 2.59 -12.37 -15.62
C THR A 186 2.13 -11.32 -16.63
N TYR A 187 3.06 -10.71 -17.39
CA TYR A 187 2.72 -9.78 -18.47
C TYR A 187 1.94 -10.48 -19.61
N LYS A 188 2.29 -11.73 -19.94
CA LYS A 188 1.57 -12.50 -20.96
C LYS A 188 0.12 -12.74 -20.56
N LEU A 189 -0.18 -13.08 -19.30
CA LEU A 189 -1.56 -13.21 -18.81
C LEU A 189 -2.40 -11.96 -19.08
N TYR A 190 -1.83 -10.78 -18.83
CA TYR A 190 -2.48 -9.50 -19.14
C TYR A 190 -2.67 -9.28 -20.65
N GLN A 191 -1.69 -9.65 -21.47
CA GLN A 191 -1.81 -9.54 -22.93
C GLN A 191 -2.89 -10.46 -23.49
N GLU A 192 -2.95 -11.72 -23.05
CA GLU A 192 -3.96 -12.69 -23.51
C GLU A 192 -5.37 -12.18 -23.20
N LEU A 193 -5.60 -11.60 -22.02
CA LEU A 193 -6.89 -11.00 -21.66
C LEU A 193 -7.33 -9.87 -22.61
N LEU A 194 -6.39 -9.02 -23.04
CA LEU A 194 -6.72 -7.86 -23.87
C LEU A 194 -6.78 -8.18 -25.37
N LYS A 195 -5.99 -9.16 -25.83
CA LYS A 195 -5.77 -9.43 -27.26
C LYS A 195 -6.42 -10.72 -27.75
N SER A 196 -6.93 -11.56 -26.86
CA SER A 196 -7.64 -12.78 -27.25
C SER A 196 -8.90 -12.44 -28.07
N GLU A 197 -9.14 -13.23 -29.11
CA GLU A 197 -10.33 -13.17 -29.97
C GLU A 197 -11.57 -13.83 -29.31
N GLU A 198 -11.40 -14.39 -28.11
CA GLU A 198 -12.45 -15.06 -27.35
C GLU A 198 -13.53 -14.09 -26.83
N SER A 199 -14.71 -14.64 -26.52
CA SER A 199 -15.77 -13.87 -25.86
C SER A 199 -15.29 -13.28 -24.52
N LEU A 200 -15.91 -12.18 -24.08
CA LEU A 200 -15.56 -11.58 -22.79
C LEU A 200 -15.67 -12.60 -21.64
N GLU A 201 -16.74 -13.40 -21.65
CA GLU A 201 -16.97 -14.45 -20.67
C GLU A 201 -15.81 -15.45 -20.65
N LYS A 202 -15.41 -15.96 -21.82
CA LYS A 202 -14.33 -16.93 -21.92
C LYS A 202 -12.98 -16.36 -21.50
N ARG A 203 -12.72 -15.09 -21.81
CA ARG A 203 -11.51 -14.38 -21.36
C ARG A 203 -11.47 -14.23 -19.84
N ILE A 204 -12.59 -13.94 -19.19
CA ILE A 204 -12.67 -13.87 -17.72
C ILE A 204 -12.49 -15.26 -17.11
N GLU A 205 -13.10 -16.30 -17.66
CA GLU A 205 -12.96 -17.68 -17.18
C GLU A 205 -11.49 -18.14 -17.18
N LEU A 206 -10.78 -17.93 -18.31
CA LEU A 206 -9.35 -18.25 -18.41
C LEU A 206 -8.51 -17.44 -17.43
N LEU A 207 -8.87 -16.18 -17.22
CA LEU A 207 -8.18 -15.31 -16.29
C LEU A 207 -8.39 -15.72 -14.83
N ILE A 208 -9.58 -16.21 -14.48
CA ILE A 208 -9.84 -16.77 -13.14
C ILE A 208 -8.88 -17.92 -12.89
N LEU A 209 -8.78 -18.88 -13.82
CA LEU A 209 -7.87 -20.04 -13.69
C LEU A 209 -6.41 -19.61 -13.50
N ALA A 210 -5.93 -18.69 -14.35
CA ALA A 210 -4.55 -18.21 -14.27
C ALA A 210 -4.26 -17.42 -12.99
N THR A 211 -5.20 -16.57 -12.57
CA THR A 211 -5.06 -15.77 -11.34
C THR A 211 -5.11 -16.64 -10.10
N GLU A 212 -5.92 -17.71 -10.09
CA GLU A 212 -5.97 -18.67 -8.99
C GLU A 212 -4.63 -19.39 -8.79
N LEU A 213 -4.00 -19.82 -9.88
CA LEU A 213 -2.65 -20.39 -9.87
C LEU A 213 -1.62 -19.37 -9.36
N ALA A 214 -1.71 -18.12 -9.81
CA ALA A 214 -0.84 -17.04 -9.35
C ALA A 214 -0.99 -16.79 -7.84
N ILE A 215 -2.23 -16.67 -7.34
CA ILE A 215 -2.53 -16.51 -5.91
C ILE A 215 -1.92 -17.66 -5.11
N HIS A 216 -2.12 -18.90 -5.55
CA HIS A 216 -1.55 -20.06 -4.89
C HIS A 216 -0.02 -19.96 -4.80
N SER A 217 0.66 -19.72 -5.93
CA SER A 217 2.12 -19.62 -5.99
C SER A 217 2.70 -18.45 -5.18
N LYS A 218 1.93 -17.38 -4.96
CA LYS A 218 2.36 -16.18 -4.25
C LYS A 218 1.83 -16.11 -2.82
N THR A 219 1.16 -17.14 -2.29
CA THR A 219 0.49 -17.06 -0.98
C THR A 219 1.48 -16.84 0.17
N GLU A 220 2.52 -17.66 0.28
CA GLU A 220 3.52 -17.51 1.37
C GLU A 220 4.26 -16.17 1.27
N LEU A 221 4.74 -15.84 0.07
CA LEU A 221 5.47 -14.61 -0.22
C LEU A 221 4.61 -13.37 0.02
N GLY A 222 3.38 -13.39 -0.49
CA GLY A 222 2.41 -12.32 -0.32
C GLY A 222 1.99 -12.15 1.13
N SER A 223 1.94 -13.22 1.91
CA SER A 223 1.51 -13.16 3.32
C SER A 223 2.67 -13.08 4.31
N GLN A 224 3.90 -12.93 3.83
CA GLN A 224 5.12 -13.05 4.63
C GLN A 224 5.14 -12.12 5.85
N HIS A 225 4.71 -10.87 5.69
CA HIS A 225 4.65 -9.93 6.81
C HIS A 225 3.69 -10.44 7.89
N PHE A 226 2.46 -10.82 7.52
CA PHE A 226 1.48 -11.33 8.48
C PHE A 226 1.94 -12.65 9.13
N LEU A 227 2.50 -13.58 8.36
CA LEU A 227 3.05 -14.83 8.88
C LEU A 227 4.20 -14.57 9.87
N SER A 228 5.05 -13.57 9.61
CA SER A 228 6.14 -13.20 10.54
C SER A 228 5.62 -12.71 11.90
N LEU A 229 4.49 -12.00 11.92
CA LEU A 229 3.83 -11.57 13.16
C LEU A 229 3.26 -12.75 13.97
N LEU A 230 2.79 -13.79 13.28
CA LEU A 230 2.32 -15.03 13.93
C LEU A 230 3.50 -15.88 14.40
N ILE A 231 4.61 -15.94 13.64
CA ILE A 231 5.83 -16.65 14.04
C ILE A 231 6.39 -16.05 15.34
N SER A 232 6.41 -14.72 15.48
CA SER A 232 6.86 -14.08 16.71
C SER A 232 5.93 -14.32 17.91
N ARG A 233 4.76 -14.94 17.69
CA ARG A 233 3.71 -15.25 18.67
C ARG A 233 3.27 -16.72 18.58
N SER A 234 4.19 -17.62 18.21
CA SER A 234 3.86 -19.01 17.83
C SER A 234 3.15 -19.83 18.91
N GLU A 235 3.25 -19.41 20.17
CA GLU A 235 2.62 -20.06 21.32
C GLU A 235 1.25 -19.49 21.68
N GLU A 236 0.82 -18.40 21.04
CA GLU A 236 -0.43 -17.71 21.33
C GLU A 236 -1.58 -18.19 20.42
N LEU A 237 -2.79 -18.22 20.98
CA LEU A 237 -4.04 -18.38 20.25
C LEU A 237 -4.70 -17.00 20.17
N LEU A 238 -4.76 -16.42 18.97
CA LEU A 238 -5.22 -15.04 18.78
C LEU A 238 -6.59 -15.00 18.10
N SER A 239 -7.52 -14.26 18.69
CA SER A 239 -8.79 -13.94 18.04
C SER A 239 -8.58 -12.94 16.92
N VAL A 240 -9.54 -12.86 15.99
CA VAL A 240 -9.49 -11.84 14.92
C VAL A 240 -9.42 -10.41 15.48
N ALA A 241 -10.08 -10.14 16.62
CA ALA A 241 -10.06 -8.83 17.25
C ALA A 241 -8.66 -8.47 17.78
N GLU A 242 -7.95 -9.43 18.37
CA GLU A 242 -6.55 -9.24 18.82
C GLU A 242 -5.60 -9.06 17.63
N LEU A 243 -5.84 -9.73 16.51
CA LEU A 243 -5.05 -9.54 15.30
C LEU A 243 -5.31 -8.17 14.64
N MET A 244 -6.56 -7.71 14.65
CA MET A 244 -6.95 -6.39 14.10
C MET A 244 -6.42 -5.22 14.95
N SER A 245 -6.14 -5.44 16.24
CA SER A 245 -5.59 -4.39 17.11
C SER A 245 -4.08 -4.20 16.97
N LEU A 246 -3.39 -5.05 16.21
CA LEU A 246 -1.96 -4.92 15.93
C LEU A 246 -1.70 -3.73 14.99
N PRO A 247 -0.89 -2.73 15.40
CA PRO A 247 -0.53 -1.60 14.53
C PRO A 247 0.11 -2.02 13.21
N GLU A 248 0.82 -3.16 13.20
CA GLU A 248 1.47 -3.71 12.01
C GLU A 248 0.46 -4.21 10.96
N VAL A 249 -0.78 -4.49 11.36
CA VAL A 249 -1.86 -5.02 10.50
C VAL A 249 -2.77 -3.91 9.96
N GLU A 250 -2.72 -2.70 10.53
CA GLU A 250 -3.64 -1.59 10.25
C GLU A 250 -3.91 -1.40 8.74
N ASP A 251 -2.84 -1.36 7.92
CA ASP A 251 -2.89 -1.06 6.49
C ASP A 251 -3.58 -2.13 5.62
N TYR A 252 -3.85 -3.32 6.17
CA TYR A 252 -4.58 -4.40 5.50
C TYR A 252 -5.65 -5.05 6.41
N SER A 253 -5.99 -4.40 7.51
CA SER A 253 -6.97 -4.87 8.50
C SER A 253 -8.36 -5.11 7.91
N VAL A 254 -8.80 -4.26 6.97
CA VAL A 254 -10.07 -4.38 6.24
C VAL A 254 -10.22 -5.73 5.53
N ASP A 255 -9.11 -6.31 5.08
CA ASP A 255 -9.09 -7.58 4.35
C ASP A 255 -8.52 -8.73 5.20
N LEU A 256 -8.32 -8.52 6.50
CA LEU A 256 -7.67 -9.51 7.37
C LEU A 256 -8.48 -10.80 7.50
N GLU A 257 -9.79 -10.73 7.63
CA GLU A 257 -10.65 -11.91 7.69
C GLU A 257 -10.57 -12.77 6.42
N LEU A 258 -10.47 -12.11 5.26
CA LEU A 258 -10.30 -12.79 3.98
C LEU A 258 -8.92 -13.46 3.91
N LEU A 259 -7.87 -12.76 4.35
CA LEU A 259 -6.52 -13.31 4.43
C LEU A 259 -6.47 -14.53 5.37
N LEU A 260 -7.06 -14.44 6.57
CA LEU A 260 -7.11 -15.53 7.53
C LEU A 260 -7.79 -16.77 6.95
N ARG A 261 -8.96 -16.60 6.33
CA ARG A 261 -9.68 -17.70 5.67
C ARG A 261 -8.81 -18.37 4.60
N HIS A 262 -8.21 -17.57 3.72
CA HIS A 262 -7.33 -18.06 2.67
C HIS A 262 -6.12 -18.82 3.24
N LEU A 263 -5.49 -18.31 4.30
CA LEU A 263 -4.35 -18.97 4.93
C LEU A 263 -4.72 -20.26 5.66
N VAL A 264 -5.92 -20.36 6.24
CA VAL A 264 -6.46 -21.61 6.79
C VAL A 264 -6.71 -22.63 5.67
N GLU A 265 -7.33 -22.20 4.57
CA GLU A 265 -7.58 -23.06 3.39
C GLU A 265 -6.28 -23.56 2.74
N LYS A 266 -5.20 -22.78 2.82
CA LYS A 266 -3.85 -23.16 2.36
C LYS A 266 -3.01 -23.86 3.43
N GLU A 267 -3.59 -24.15 4.58
CA GLU A 267 -2.95 -24.83 5.70
C GLU A 267 -1.68 -24.16 6.22
N LEU A 268 -1.53 -22.84 6.05
CA LEU A 268 -0.40 -22.07 6.58
C LEU A 268 -0.64 -21.63 8.03
N ILE A 269 -1.91 -21.49 8.40
CA ILE A 269 -2.36 -21.24 9.77
C ILE A 269 -3.47 -22.22 10.11
N GLU A 270 -3.72 -22.43 11.39
CA GLU A 270 -4.82 -23.24 11.87
C GLU A 270 -5.83 -22.42 12.68
N SER A 271 -7.10 -22.80 12.58
CA SER A 271 -8.18 -22.23 13.38
C SER A 271 -8.56 -23.19 14.52
N ALA A 272 -8.55 -22.71 15.75
CA ALA A 272 -9.02 -23.42 16.92
C ALA A 272 -10.36 -22.87 17.39
N ARG A 273 -11.26 -23.76 17.83
CA ARG A 273 -12.56 -23.38 18.40
C ARG A 273 -12.51 -23.56 19.91
N VAL A 274 -12.92 -22.53 20.64
CA VAL A 274 -12.96 -22.53 22.11
C VAL A 274 -14.37 -22.24 22.57
N ALA A 275 -14.96 -23.17 23.32
CA ALA A 275 -16.31 -23.05 23.84
C ALA A 275 -16.49 -21.78 24.68
N THR A 276 -17.63 -21.10 24.48
CA THR A 276 -18.02 -19.99 25.36
C THR A 276 -18.82 -20.49 26.56
N LYS A 277 -19.27 -19.56 27.41
CA LYS A 277 -20.21 -19.87 28.50
C LYS A 277 -21.59 -20.31 28.00
N VAL A 278 -21.92 -20.04 26.74
CA VAL A 278 -23.20 -20.41 26.12
C VAL A 278 -22.98 -21.67 25.28
N GLU A 279 -23.74 -22.72 25.59
CA GLU A 279 -23.70 -23.97 24.85
C GLU A 279 -24.01 -23.77 23.37
N GLY A 280 -23.23 -24.41 22.50
CA GLY A 280 -23.36 -24.28 21.04
C GLY A 280 -22.69 -23.02 20.44
N ILE A 281 -22.14 -22.11 21.25
CA ILE A 281 -21.40 -20.94 20.76
C ILE A 281 -19.91 -21.11 21.07
N GLU A 282 -19.09 -21.09 20.02
CA GLU A 282 -17.63 -21.20 20.08
C GLU A 282 -16.97 -19.91 19.56
N LYS A 283 -15.87 -19.51 20.18
CA LYS A 283 -14.97 -18.48 19.67
C LYS A 283 -13.90 -19.11 18.79
N VAL A 284 -13.59 -18.46 17.66
CA VAL A 284 -12.54 -18.89 16.75
C VAL A 284 -11.26 -18.11 17.04
N PHE A 285 -10.17 -18.84 17.17
CA PHE A 285 -8.81 -18.33 17.36
C PHE A 285 -7.92 -18.87 16.24
N TYR A 286 -6.84 -18.15 15.96
CA TYR A 286 -5.88 -18.47 14.91
C TYR A 286 -4.48 -18.56 15.49
N ARG A 287 -3.65 -19.44 14.93
CA ARG A 287 -2.21 -19.52 15.19
C ARG A 287 -1.48 -20.12 14.01
N LEU A 288 -0.15 -19.98 13.99
CA LEU A 288 0.69 -20.63 12.98
C LEU A 288 0.53 -22.16 13.09
N LYS A 289 0.40 -22.84 11.95
CA LYS A 289 0.37 -24.31 11.93
C LYS A 289 1.74 -24.84 12.35
N LYS A 290 1.80 -25.71 13.36
CA LYS A 290 3.03 -26.43 13.73
C LYS A 290 3.20 -27.60 12.74
N ASN A 291 4.37 -27.68 12.10
CA ASN A 291 4.75 -28.81 11.24
C ASN A 291 4.87 -30.12 12.03
#